data_AF-A0A2M7USV6-F1
#
_entry.id   AF-A0A2M7USV6-F1
#
_cell.length_a   1.000
_cell.length_b   1.000
_cell.length_c   1.000
_cell.angle_alpha   90.00
_cell.angle_beta   90.00
_cell.angle_gamma   90.00
#
_symmetry.space_group_name_H-M   'P 1'
#
loop_
_entity.id
_entity.type
_entity.pdbx_description
1 polymer ?
#
loop_
_entity_poly.entity_id
_entity_poly.type
_entity_poly.pdbx_seq_one_letter_code
_entity_poly.pdbx_strand_id
1 'polypeptide(L)'
;MLQRMFIYFCMAMMLVPALTMGTVVHAEDQLIGQIIQGSGSTLYYVGADGKRYVFPNEKTFKSWFDDFLVVEQVRDQQLAQLPLAGNVRYRPGALLVKIQTDPRVYAVSQNGVLRWITTESLARKFYGDQWNLLVDDVPDAFFVNYTVGNSIASTTDYDPEAEEDTNPTIGDDLGFRHIRQIAHAQARQMQECQWLNRAVWRLQKRIAHLGLEIGAIGTDLLEQCVAAVNDSGNAHEKKVTICHIPPGDTEDSRTLTVGKSAAAAHLTHGDTVGACTHDGDQDDTAAPVISGIGYSASSTSARITWITNENSKSVVRYAQSHLASATTTLEVHDGTPVQAHSVNLYGLVPSTTYYFIVASSDGSGNMATSAEHALTTGVGADDTTPPVISAVSSDVATSTAVITWTTNENSTSSVTFADESLATATSNSVVNNASMVTFHAITLSGLTPATTYYYKVTAVDGHGTSATSTQYSFATDMLADVTPPVVSTLTATPSTTTAQILWTTNESSTSRVVYALESLTTATSTETVQNVMLVTSHSINLTGLTASTTYYFIVQSADVSGNSATSTEDTFVTE
;
A
#
# COMPACT_ATOMS: atom_id res chain seq x y z
N MET A 1 78.68 52.63 14.23
CA MET A 1 78.38 51.99 15.54
C MET A 1 77.93 50.57 15.24
N LEU A 2 78.88 49.63 15.24
CA LEU A 2 79.08 48.62 16.30
C LEU A 2 77.85 47.71 16.46
N GLN A 3 77.89 46.52 15.85
CA GLN A 3 78.27 45.22 16.46
C GLN A 3 77.04 44.51 17.07
N ARG A 4 76.53 43.45 16.40
CA ARG A 4 76.87 42.01 16.59
C ARG A 4 76.34 41.49 17.93
N MET A 5 75.73 40.32 18.09
CA MET A 5 75.55 39.07 17.32
C MET A 5 74.42 38.33 18.06
N PHE A 6 73.74 37.35 17.46
CA PHE A 6 73.71 35.92 17.84
C PHE A 6 72.37 35.40 17.29
N ILE A 7 72.12 34.21 16.75
CA ILE A 7 72.85 32.99 16.40
C ILE A 7 71.80 32.13 15.63
N TYR A 8 72.17 31.47 14.51
CA TYR A 8 71.71 30.14 13.99
C TYR A 8 70.19 29.83 13.88
N PHE A 9 69.62 29.05 12.95
CA PHE A 9 70.04 28.16 11.86
C PHE A 9 68.78 27.79 11.05
N CYS A 10 68.94 27.39 9.79
CA CYS A 10 67.91 26.74 8.98
C CYS A 10 67.30 25.50 9.67
N MET A 11 65.97 25.34 9.63
CA MET A 11 65.36 24.04 9.33
C MET A 11 63.88 24.19 9.00
N ALA A 12 63.47 23.46 7.96
CA ALA A 12 62.11 23.34 7.47
C ALA A 12 61.12 23.00 8.59
N MET A 13 60.10 23.84 8.77
CA MET A 13 58.98 23.55 9.65
C MET A 13 57.81 23.07 8.80
N MET A 14 57.51 21.79 8.93
CA MET A 14 56.33 21.12 8.41
C MET A 14 55.08 21.94 8.72
N LEU A 15 54.41 22.47 7.70
CA LEU A 15 52.98 22.75 7.81
C LEU A 15 52.26 21.42 7.66
N VAL A 16 52.00 20.79 8.79
CA VAL A 16 50.98 19.74 8.92
C VAL A 16 49.64 20.41 8.59
N PRO A 17 48.88 19.97 7.57
CA PRO A 17 47.49 20.36 7.51
C PRO A 17 46.83 19.70 8.71
N ALA A 18 46.35 20.52 9.64
CA ALA A 18 45.43 20.05 10.65
C ALA A 18 44.22 19.48 9.91
N LEU A 19 44.19 18.16 9.73
CA LEU A 19 42.95 17.44 9.54
C LEU A 19 42.14 17.73 10.81
N THR A 20 41.27 18.72 10.72
CA THR A 20 40.02 18.64 11.46
C THR A 20 39.34 17.39 10.92
N MET A 21 39.52 16.27 11.61
CA MET A 21 38.52 15.21 11.59
C MET A 21 37.26 15.86 12.14
N GLY A 22 36.50 16.48 11.24
CA GLY A 22 35.09 16.71 11.48
C GLY A 22 34.55 15.35 11.83
N THR A 23 34.09 15.20 13.07
CA THR A 23 33.30 14.06 13.50
C THR A 23 32.18 13.86 12.50
N VAL A 24 32.32 12.86 11.62
CA VAL A 24 31.24 12.38 10.76
C VAL A 24 30.37 11.50 11.65
N VAL A 25 29.60 12.16 12.50
CA VAL A 25 28.44 11.64 13.18
C VAL A 25 27.39 12.74 12.96
N HIS A 26 26.14 12.41 12.68
CA HIS A 26 24.98 13.32 12.50
C HIS A 26 24.34 13.45 11.10
N ALA A 27 24.47 12.46 10.21
CA ALA A 27 23.52 12.31 9.09
C ALA A 27 22.61 11.06 9.22
N GLU A 28 23.09 9.99 9.85
CA GLU A 28 22.35 8.72 9.97
C GLU A 28 21.26 8.74 11.05
N ASP A 29 21.50 9.36 12.22
CA ASP A 29 20.52 9.43 13.31
C ASP A 29 19.24 10.24 12.97
N GLN A 30 19.31 11.15 12.00
CA GLN A 30 18.15 11.96 11.61
C GLN A 30 17.15 11.20 10.73
N LEU A 31 17.56 10.11 10.09
CA LEU A 31 16.71 9.37 9.16
C LEU A 31 15.97 8.20 9.84
N ILE A 32 16.34 7.84 11.07
CA ILE A 32 15.77 6.70 11.79
C ILE A 32 14.24 6.87 11.93
N GLY A 33 13.50 5.84 11.52
CA GLY A 33 12.05 5.80 11.58
C GLY A 33 11.34 6.42 10.37
N GLN A 34 12.08 7.03 9.44
CA GLN A 34 11.51 7.67 8.25
C GLN A 34 11.33 6.68 7.09
N ILE A 35 10.47 7.07 6.15
CA ILE A 35 10.36 6.45 4.84
C ILE A 35 11.12 7.32 3.85
N ILE A 36 12.09 6.73 3.14
CA ILE A 36 12.97 7.47 2.25
C ILE A 36 12.95 6.89 0.85
N GLN A 37 13.24 7.75 -0.13
CA GLN A 37 13.42 7.40 -1.54
C GLN A 37 14.64 8.13 -2.10
N GLY A 38 15.41 7.45 -2.97
CA GLY A 38 16.50 8.05 -3.73
C GLY A 38 16.04 8.55 -5.10
N SER A 39 16.95 8.59 -6.07
CA SER A 39 16.59 8.93 -7.47
C SER A 39 15.74 7.86 -8.17
N GLY A 40 15.72 6.63 -7.64
CA GLY A 40 14.89 5.52 -8.13
C GLY A 40 13.52 5.43 -7.45
N SER A 41 12.63 4.58 -7.97
CA SER A 41 11.26 4.45 -7.46
C SER A 41 11.11 3.61 -6.19
N THR A 42 12.15 2.90 -5.75
CA THR A 42 12.08 2.02 -4.58
C THR A 42 11.99 2.80 -3.26
N LEU A 43 11.02 2.45 -2.41
CA LEU A 43 10.86 3.01 -1.07
C LEU A 43 11.58 2.17 -0.03
N TYR A 44 12.13 2.84 0.99
CA TYR A 44 12.81 2.20 2.11
C TYR A 44 12.33 2.76 3.46
N TYR A 45 12.19 1.90 4.46
CA TYR A 45 12.08 2.29 5.87
C TYR A 45 13.46 2.25 6.52
N VAL A 46 13.83 3.28 7.30
CA VAL A 46 15.09 3.28 8.05
C VAL A 46 14.85 2.77 9.47
N GLY A 47 15.40 1.62 9.80
CA GLY A 47 15.29 1.00 11.11
C GLY A 47 16.15 1.69 12.18
N ALA A 48 15.81 1.46 13.45
CA ALA A 48 16.61 1.92 14.59
C ALA A 48 18.00 1.25 14.67
N ASP A 49 18.24 0.23 13.87
CA ASP A 49 19.53 -0.42 13.66
C ASP A 49 20.42 0.29 12.64
N GLY A 50 19.99 1.45 12.12
CA GLY A 50 20.70 2.23 11.11
C GLY A 50 20.68 1.60 9.72
N LYS A 51 19.83 0.58 9.49
CA LYS A 51 19.71 -0.11 8.20
C LYS A 51 18.43 0.27 7.49
N ARG A 52 18.41 0.07 6.17
CA ARG A 52 17.23 0.31 5.35
C ARG A 52 16.52 -1.00 4.97
N TYR A 53 15.20 -0.99 5.09
CA TYR A 53 14.29 -2.09 4.81
C TYR A 53 13.46 -1.75 3.58
N VAL A 54 13.42 -2.65 2.60
CA VAL A 54 12.78 -2.41 1.30
C VAL A 54 11.28 -2.65 1.39
N PHE A 55 10.47 -1.79 0.78
CA PHE A 55 9.07 -2.11 0.52
C PHE A 55 8.97 -3.01 -0.72
N PRO A 56 8.48 -4.26 -0.60
CA PRO A 56 8.41 -5.19 -1.73
C PRO A 56 7.47 -4.73 -2.85
N ASN A 57 6.40 -4.04 -2.48
CA ASN A 57 5.39 -3.51 -3.40
C ASN A 57 4.58 -2.40 -2.72
N GLU A 58 3.78 -1.68 -3.52
CA GLU A 58 2.91 -0.60 -3.04
C GLU A 58 1.89 -1.09 -2.01
N LYS A 59 1.34 -2.30 -2.17
CA LYS A 59 0.32 -2.81 -1.24
C LYS A 59 0.86 -2.97 0.18
N THR A 60 2.12 -3.39 0.31
CA THR A 60 2.81 -3.44 1.60
C THR A 60 2.92 -2.03 2.20
N PHE A 61 3.25 -1.02 1.40
CA PHE A 61 3.28 0.38 1.85
C PHE A 61 1.87 0.86 2.28
N LYS A 62 0.84 0.56 1.48
CA LYS A 62 -0.57 0.92 1.78
C LYS A 62 -1.14 0.22 3.00
N SER A 63 -0.54 -0.88 3.45
CA SER A 63 -0.91 -1.50 4.73
C SER A 63 -0.46 -0.65 5.95
N TRP A 64 0.55 0.22 5.76
CA TRP A 64 1.10 1.10 6.81
C TRP A 64 0.69 2.56 6.66
N PHE A 65 0.52 3.06 5.42
CA PHE A 65 0.32 4.48 5.13
C PHE A 65 -0.75 4.70 4.05
N ASP A 66 -1.57 5.74 4.24
CA ASP A 66 -2.69 6.04 3.32
C ASP A 66 -2.20 6.71 2.02
N ASP A 67 -1.10 7.47 2.08
CA ASP A 67 -0.50 8.21 0.97
C ASP A 67 1.03 8.29 1.09
N PHE A 68 1.68 8.90 0.09
CA PHE A 68 3.13 9.03 0.01
C PHE A 68 3.67 10.32 0.67
N LEU A 69 2.86 11.08 1.42
CA LEU A 69 3.30 12.32 2.07
C LEU A 69 4.36 12.07 3.16
N VAL A 70 4.42 10.84 3.66
CA VAL A 70 5.43 10.38 4.64
C VAL A 70 6.79 10.08 4.00
N VAL A 71 6.91 10.12 2.68
CA VAL A 71 8.13 9.77 1.96
C VAL A 71 9.05 10.99 1.82
N GLU A 72 10.26 10.87 2.34
CA GLU A 72 11.31 11.88 2.24
C GLU A 72 12.29 11.55 1.09
N GLN A 73 12.57 12.57 0.26
CA GLN A 73 13.57 12.46 -0.79
C GLN A 73 14.97 12.65 -0.22
N VAL A 74 15.85 11.67 -0.43
CA VAL A 74 17.25 11.70 -0.01
C VAL A 74 18.19 11.55 -1.21
N ARG A 75 19.42 12.06 -1.09
CA ARG A 75 20.41 11.86 -2.15
C ARG A 75 20.90 10.42 -2.16
N ASP A 76 21.21 9.88 -3.34
CA ASP A 76 21.72 8.50 -3.48
C ASP A 76 23.00 8.25 -2.68
N GLN A 77 23.82 9.28 -2.46
CA GLN A 77 25.01 9.19 -1.61
C GLN A 77 24.65 8.95 -0.13
N GLN A 78 23.56 9.53 0.35
CA GLN A 78 23.04 9.30 1.72
C GLN A 78 22.40 7.91 1.80
N LEU A 79 21.63 7.53 0.77
CA LEU A 79 21.07 6.18 0.69
C LEU A 79 22.17 5.12 0.75
N ALA A 80 23.28 5.29 0.01
CA ALA A 80 24.41 4.38 -0.03
C ALA A 80 25.12 4.17 1.33
N GLN A 81 24.96 5.08 2.31
CA GLN A 81 25.50 4.89 3.66
C GLN A 81 24.65 3.92 4.50
N LEU A 82 23.36 3.76 4.19
CA LEU A 82 22.45 2.89 4.94
C LEU A 82 22.48 1.46 4.38
N PRO A 83 23.01 0.45 5.11
CA PRO A 83 23.07 -0.92 4.61
C PRO A 83 21.67 -1.51 4.41
N LEU A 84 21.51 -2.34 3.37
CA LEU A 84 20.28 -3.10 3.14
C LEU A 84 20.17 -4.23 4.17
N ALA A 85 19.02 -4.33 4.85
CA ALA A 85 18.74 -5.41 5.78
C ALA A 85 17.79 -6.46 5.18
N GLY A 86 16.53 -6.10 5.01
CA GLY A 86 15.48 -7.01 4.57
C GLY A 86 14.25 -6.26 4.07
N ASN A 87 13.10 -6.92 4.09
CA ASN A 87 11.85 -6.38 3.56
C ASN A 87 10.91 -5.92 4.70
N VAL A 88 10.18 -4.83 4.44
CA VAL A 88 9.00 -4.47 5.21
C VAL A 88 7.89 -5.49 4.91
N ARG A 89 7.13 -5.89 5.93
CA ARG A 89 6.00 -6.82 5.83
C ARG A 89 4.68 -6.05 5.92
N TYR A 90 3.58 -6.71 5.60
CA TYR A 90 2.24 -6.15 5.82
C TYR A 90 2.05 -5.79 7.29
N ARG A 91 1.35 -4.68 7.54
CA ARG A 91 1.04 -4.22 8.90
C ARG A 91 0.21 -5.26 9.65
N PRO A 92 0.65 -5.68 10.85
CA PRO A 92 -0.13 -6.59 11.68
C PRO A 92 -1.53 -6.06 11.95
N GLY A 93 -2.53 -6.94 11.95
CA GLY A 93 -3.92 -6.56 12.20
C GLY A 93 -4.67 -5.91 11.03
N ALA A 94 -3.97 -5.19 10.14
CA ALA A 94 -4.61 -4.28 9.17
C ALA A 94 -5.29 -4.96 7.97
N LEU A 95 -4.61 -5.94 7.35
CA LEU A 95 -5.09 -6.65 6.16
C LEU A 95 -4.87 -8.16 6.29
N LEU A 96 -5.58 -8.91 5.45
CA LEU A 96 -5.40 -10.34 5.29
C LEU A 96 -4.51 -10.60 4.09
N VAL A 97 -3.73 -11.68 4.14
CA VAL A 97 -2.86 -12.07 3.03
C VAL A 97 -3.11 -13.51 2.61
N LYS A 98 -2.92 -13.78 1.33
CA LYS A 98 -2.89 -15.14 0.77
C LYS A 98 -1.70 -15.29 -0.17
N ILE A 99 -1.32 -16.53 -0.44
CA ILE A 99 -0.27 -16.87 -1.39
C ILE A 99 -0.95 -17.50 -2.61
N GLN A 100 -0.41 -17.32 -3.81
CA GLN A 100 -1.08 -17.82 -5.02
C GLN A 100 -1.20 -19.36 -5.04
N THR A 101 -0.22 -20.05 -4.47
CA THR A 101 -0.15 -21.51 -4.43
C THR A 101 -0.88 -22.13 -3.22
N ASP A 102 -1.45 -21.31 -2.32
CA ASP A 102 -2.08 -21.78 -1.09
C ASP A 102 -3.48 -21.17 -0.94
N PRO A 103 -4.55 -21.97 -0.90
CA PRO A 103 -5.92 -21.45 -0.76
C PRO A 103 -6.21 -20.82 0.61
N ARG A 104 -5.31 -20.96 1.58
CA ARG A 104 -5.49 -20.42 2.94
C ARG A 104 -5.35 -18.90 2.97
N VAL A 105 -6.19 -18.26 3.79
CA VAL A 105 -6.13 -16.83 4.10
C VAL A 105 -5.54 -16.65 5.49
N TYR A 106 -4.56 -15.76 5.59
CA TYR A 106 -3.80 -15.52 6.81
C TYR A 106 -4.02 -14.11 7.32
N ALA A 107 -4.21 -13.99 8.64
CA ALA A 107 -3.97 -12.74 9.34
C ALA A 107 -2.47 -12.56 9.58
N VAL A 108 -2.01 -11.31 9.60
CA VAL A 108 -0.61 -10.96 9.89
C VAL A 108 -0.49 -10.54 11.36
N SER A 109 0.38 -11.21 12.10
CA SER A 109 0.81 -10.85 13.45
C SER A 109 2.21 -10.23 13.42
N GLN A 110 2.59 -9.59 14.53
CA GLN A 110 3.91 -9.00 14.75
C GLN A 110 5.07 -9.87 14.23
N ASN A 111 6.09 -9.21 13.68
CA ASN A 111 7.27 -9.81 13.06
C ASN A 111 6.98 -10.61 11.76
N GLY A 112 5.82 -10.41 11.14
CA GLY A 112 5.43 -11.13 9.92
C GLY A 112 5.07 -12.60 10.17
N VAL A 113 4.39 -12.88 11.27
CA VAL A 113 3.85 -14.21 11.55
C VAL A 113 2.48 -14.35 10.91
N LEU A 114 2.33 -15.28 9.97
CA LEU A 114 1.08 -15.56 9.30
C LEU A 114 0.25 -16.57 10.07
N ARG A 115 -0.98 -16.20 10.40
CA ARG A 115 -1.90 -17.00 11.21
C ARG A 115 -3.13 -17.35 10.39
N TRP A 116 -3.25 -18.63 10.04
CA TRP A 116 -4.34 -19.10 9.17
C TRP A 116 -5.69 -18.92 9.86
N ILE A 117 -6.62 -18.20 9.21
CA ILE A 117 -8.00 -18.11 9.66
C ILE A 117 -8.76 -19.34 9.16
N THR A 118 -9.12 -20.23 10.10
CA THR A 118 -9.64 -21.57 9.77
C THR A 118 -11.05 -21.59 9.19
N THR A 119 -11.84 -20.52 9.39
CA THR A 119 -13.22 -20.44 8.89
C THR A 119 -13.61 -19.04 8.45
N GLU A 120 -14.52 -18.96 7.47
CA GLU A 120 -15.10 -17.70 7.02
C GLU A 120 -15.86 -16.96 8.13
N SER A 121 -16.49 -17.69 9.06
CA SER A 121 -17.20 -17.08 10.19
C SER A 121 -16.26 -16.30 11.11
N LEU A 122 -15.03 -16.77 11.31
CA LEU A 122 -14.00 -16.04 12.05
C LEU A 122 -13.54 -14.80 11.28
N ALA A 123 -13.30 -14.92 9.97
CA ALA A 123 -12.93 -13.79 9.13
C ALA A 123 -14.00 -12.68 9.18
N ARG A 124 -15.29 -13.04 9.06
CA ARG A 124 -16.41 -12.08 9.19
C ARG A 124 -16.47 -11.41 10.56
N LYS A 125 -16.18 -12.15 11.65
CA LYS A 125 -16.18 -11.58 13.00
C LYS A 125 -15.06 -10.56 13.20
N PHE A 126 -13.86 -10.85 12.70
CA PHE A 126 -12.70 -9.97 12.87
C PHE A 126 -12.70 -8.78 11.90
N TYR A 127 -13.08 -9.03 10.64
CA TYR A 127 -12.88 -8.10 9.53
C TYR A 127 -14.18 -7.63 8.85
N GLY A 128 -15.34 -8.12 9.29
CA GLY A 128 -16.66 -7.77 8.76
C GLY A 128 -17.09 -8.62 7.56
N ASP A 129 -18.32 -8.43 7.11
CA ASP A 129 -18.94 -9.25 6.05
C ASP A 129 -18.28 -9.13 4.66
N GLN A 130 -17.45 -8.11 4.47
CA GLN A 130 -16.68 -7.86 3.25
C GLN A 130 -15.18 -8.15 3.47
N TRP A 131 -14.83 -9.02 4.43
CA TRP A 131 -13.44 -9.38 4.75
C TRP A 131 -12.63 -9.83 3.52
N ASN A 132 -13.30 -10.40 2.51
CA ASN A 132 -12.70 -10.84 1.25
C ASN A 132 -12.12 -9.67 0.43
N LEU A 133 -12.59 -8.44 0.62
CA LEU A 133 -12.01 -7.23 0.00
C LEU A 133 -10.73 -6.76 0.70
N LEU A 134 -10.44 -7.30 1.89
CA LEU A 134 -9.25 -6.99 2.68
C LEU A 134 -8.15 -8.04 2.50
N VAL A 135 -8.36 -9.00 1.57
CA VAL A 135 -7.39 -10.05 1.26
C VAL A 135 -6.52 -9.61 0.10
N ASP A 136 -5.22 -9.56 0.35
CA ASP A 136 -4.20 -9.28 -0.65
C ASP A 136 -3.36 -10.50 -1.00
N ASP A 137 -3.05 -10.65 -2.28
CA ASP A 137 -2.08 -11.63 -2.76
C ASP A 137 -0.64 -11.19 -2.47
N VAL A 138 0.10 -12.03 -1.75
CA VAL A 138 1.54 -11.91 -1.57
C VAL A 138 2.22 -12.82 -2.60
N PRO A 139 3.02 -12.28 -3.54
CA PRO A 139 3.77 -13.09 -4.49
C PRO A 139 4.70 -14.09 -3.78
N ASP A 140 4.84 -15.29 -4.33
CA ASP A 140 5.63 -16.38 -3.75
C ASP A 140 7.07 -15.97 -3.38
N ALA A 141 7.69 -15.11 -4.20
CA ALA A 141 9.04 -14.60 -3.97
C ALA A 141 9.17 -13.75 -2.68
N PHE A 142 8.08 -13.16 -2.20
CA PHE A 142 8.04 -12.38 -0.96
C PHE A 142 7.45 -13.16 0.22
N PHE A 143 6.97 -14.38 -0.01
CA PHE A 143 6.47 -15.24 1.05
C PHE A 143 7.57 -15.65 2.03
N VAL A 144 8.83 -15.77 1.57
CA VAL A 144 10.00 -16.07 2.41
C VAL A 144 10.27 -15.02 3.49
N ASN A 145 9.62 -13.85 3.41
CA ASN A 145 9.70 -12.82 4.44
C ASN A 145 8.82 -13.12 5.66
N TYR A 146 7.96 -14.14 5.59
CA TYR A 146 7.00 -14.49 6.61
C TYR A 146 7.30 -15.84 7.24
N THR A 147 6.78 -16.04 8.45
CA THR A 147 6.77 -17.35 9.12
C THR A 147 5.34 -17.76 9.43
N VAL A 148 5.01 -19.05 9.30
CA VAL A 148 3.67 -19.53 9.61
C VAL A 148 3.57 -19.86 11.10
N GLY A 149 2.65 -19.18 11.79
CA GLY A 149 2.37 -19.37 13.21
C GLY A 149 1.13 -20.23 13.47
N ASN A 150 0.69 -20.24 14.73
CA ASN A 150 -0.50 -20.97 15.14
C ASN A 150 -1.75 -20.44 14.43
N SER A 151 -2.58 -21.36 13.93
CA SER A 151 -3.86 -21.02 13.29
C SER A 151 -4.83 -20.35 14.27
N ILE A 152 -5.82 -19.64 13.72
CA ILE A 152 -6.89 -18.96 14.42
C ILE A 152 -8.13 -19.83 14.30
N ALA A 153 -8.47 -20.54 15.37
CA ALA A 153 -9.59 -21.46 15.47
C ALA A 153 -10.76 -20.89 16.29
N SER A 154 -10.52 -19.82 17.04
CA SER A 154 -11.51 -19.14 17.87
C SER A 154 -11.31 -17.62 17.90
N THR A 155 -12.31 -16.89 18.41
CA THR A 155 -12.26 -15.42 18.54
C THR A 155 -11.29 -14.93 19.61
N THR A 156 -10.74 -15.82 20.45
CA THR A 156 -9.75 -15.46 21.47
C THR A 156 -8.30 -15.65 21.01
N ASP A 157 -8.09 -16.31 19.86
CA ASP A 157 -6.75 -16.65 19.40
C ASP A 157 -6.04 -15.46 18.74
N TYR A 158 -6.80 -14.45 18.34
CA TYR A 158 -6.36 -13.30 17.56
C TYR A 158 -7.30 -12.11 17.78
N ASP A 159 -6.73 -10.93 17.85
CA ASP A 159 -7.44 -9.67 17.93
C ASP A 159 -6.75 -8.67 16.97
N PRO A 160 -7.39 -8.33 15.84
CA PRO A 160 -6.81 -7.41 14.87
C PRO A 160 -6.48 -6.04 15.47
N GLU A 161 -7.33 -5.52 16.36
CA GLU A 161 -7.15 -4.21 16.96
C GLU A 161 -5.96 -4.24 17.92
N ALA A 162 -5.82 -5.31 18.72
CA ALA A 162 -4.66 -5.48 19.59
C ALA A 162 -3.34 -5.64 18.80
N GLU A 163 -3.35 -6.33 17.66
CA GLU A 163 -2.16 -6.44 16.79
C GLU A 163 -1.79 -5.09 16.18
N GLU A 164 -2.77 -4.29 15.76
CA GLU A 164 -2.54 -2.92 15.29
C GLU A 164 -1.98 -2.01 16.40
N ASP A 165 -2.57 -2.07 17.59
CA ASP A 165 -2.22 -1.22 18.75
C ASP A 165 -0.84 -1.57 19.32
N THR A 166 -0.46 -2.85 19.28
CA THR A 166 0.87 -3.31 19.65
C THR A 166 1.90 -3.09 18.54
N ASN A 167 1.51 -2.72 17.33
CA ASN A 167 2.42 -2.44 16.22
C ASN A 167 2.07 -1.12 15.51
N PRO A 168 2.19 0.02 16.21
CA PRO A 168 1.85 1.33 15.64
C PRO A 168 2.86 1.80 14.60
N THR A 169 4.09 1.26 14.60
CA THR A 169 5.14 1.58 13.64
C THR A 169 5.77 0.33 13.03
N ILE A 170 6.41 0.48 11.86
CA ILE A 170 7.21 -0.59 11.23
C ILE A 170 8.32 -1.05 12.18
N GLY A 171 8.90 -0.13 12.97
CA GLY A 171 9.92 -0.45 13.96
C GLY A 171 9.41 -1.33 15.10
N ASP A 172 8.15 -1.15 15.52
CA ASP A 172 7.51 -2.01 16.50
C ASP A 172 7.24 -3.41 15.95
N ASP A 173 6.79 -3.51 14.69
CA ASP A 173 6.65 -4.81 14.01
C ASP A 173 8.00 -5.53 13.87
N LEU A 174 9.07 -4.78 13.60
CA LEU A 174 10.45 -5.27 13.53
C LEU A 174 11.07 -5.62 14.90
N GLY A 175 10.39 -5.32 16.01
CA GLY A 175 10.86 -5.63 17.36
C GLY A 175 11.91 -4.66 17.93
N PHE A 176 12.06 -3.45 17.40
CA PHE A 176 13.08 -2.47 17.82
C PHE A 176 12.80 -1.75 19.16
N ARG A 177 11.99 -2.33 20.07
CA ARG A 177 11.42 -1.66 21.25
C ARG A 177 12.41 -1.26 22.37
N HIS A 178 13.73 -1.26 22.17
CA HIS A 178 14.73 -0.97 23.22
C HIS A 178 15.79 0.10 22.90
N ILE A 179 15.50 1.05 21.99
CA ILE A 179 16.28 2.30 21.93
C ILE A 179 15.32 3.48 22.17
N ARG A 180 14.92 3.67 23.43
CA ARG A 180 14.42 4.98 23.88
C ARG A 180 15.62 5.78 24.36
N GLN A 181 16.15 6.63 23.47
CA GLN A 181 16.49 8.03 23.76
C GLN A 181 17.07 8.67 22.49
N ILE A 182 16.18 9.30 21.72
CA ILE A 182 16.26 10.62 21.08
C ILE A 182 15.33 10.59 19.85
N ALA A 183 14.49 11.61 19.75
CA ALA A 183 13.53 11.92 18.69
C ALA A 183 12.11 11.31 18.78
N HIS A 184 11.15 12.23 18.88
CA HIS A 184 9.71 12.13 18.61
C HIS A 184 8.77 11.51 19.66
N ALA A 185 8.40 12.38 20.62
CA ALA A 185 7.10 12.34 21.31
C ALA A 185 5.94 12.81 20.40
N GLN A 186 6.22 13.65 19.38
CA GLN A 186 5.20 14.17 18.45
C GLN A 186 4.67 13.13 17.45
N ALA A 187 5.48 12.14 17.03
CA ALA A 187 5.06 11.12 16.06
C ALA A 187 4.10 10.08 16.65
N ARG A 188 4.28 9.71 17.92
CA ARG A 188 3.39 8.77 18.63
C ARG A 188 1.97 9.33 18.85
N GLN A 189 1.86 10.63 19.09
CA GLN A 189 0.58 11.30 19.36
C GLN A 189 -0.20 11.64 18.08
N MET A 190 0.50 11.92 16.96
CA MET A 190 -0.11 12.03 15.62
C MET A 190 -0.71 10.68 15.17
N GLN A 191 -0.05 9.56 15.50
CA GLN A 191 -0.54 8.22 15.17
C GLN A 191 -1.79 7.82 15.97
N GLU A 192 -1.91 8.24 17.24
CA GLU A 192 -3.12 8.03 18.06
C GLU A 192 -4.32 8.87 17.58
N CYS A 193 -4.12 10.13 17.18
CA CYS A 193 -5.21 10.95 16.61
C CYS A 193 -5.63 10.46 15.20
N GLN A 194 -4.70 9.91 14.40
CA GLN A 194 -5.02 9.24 13.13
C GLN A 194 -5.78 7.91 13.34
N TRP A 195 -5.48 7.17 14.42
CA TRP A 195 -6.24 5.98 14.82
C TRP A 195 -7.69 6.32 15.15
N LEU A 196 -7.91 7.38 15.94
CA LEU A 196 -9.26 7.82 16.33
C LEU A 196 -10.09 8.25 15.10
N ASN A 197 -9.46 8.92 14.13
CA ASN A 197 -10.10 9.33 12.88
C ASN A 197 -10.50 8.10 12.01
N ARG A 198 -9.66 7.06 12.00
CA ARG A 198 -9.94 5.78 11.31
C ARG A 198 -11.02 4.96 12.01
N ALA A 199 -11.06 4.95 13.35
CA ALA A 199 -12.13 4.32 14.11
C ALA A 199 -13.49 4.99 13.84
N VAL A 200 -13.52 6.32 13.79
CA VAL A 200 -14.71 7.11 13.42
C VAL A 200 -15.15 6.84 11.98
N TRP A 201 -14.22 6.80 11.02
CA TRP A 201 -14.54 6.45 9.63
C TRP A 201 -15.13 5.03 9.50
N ARG A 202 -14.56 4.04 10.21
CA ARG A 202 -15.10 2.66 10.26
C ARG A 202 -16.49 2.62 10.88
N LEU A 203 -16.75 3.41 11.93
CA LEU A 203 -18.06 3.53 12.58
C LEU A 203 -19.10 4.19 11.65
N GLN A 204 -18.74 5.28 10.97
CA GLN A 204 -19.58 6.00 10.02
C GLN A 204 -19.97 5.12 8.82
N LYS A 205 -19.03 4.33 8.28
CA LYS A 205 -19.33 3.32 7.24
C LYS A 205 -20.29 2.23 7.73
N ARG A 206 -20.12 1.75 8.97
CA ARG A 206 -21.02 0.74 9.58
C ARG A 206 -22.43 1.27 9.80
N ILE A 207 -22.58 2.55 10.19
CA ILE A 207 -23.86 3.21 10.44
C ILE A 207 -24.61 3.55 9.14
N ALA A 208 -23.91 4.06 8.12
CA ALA A 208 -24.48 4.33 6.80
C ALA A 208 -25.04 3.05 6.14
N HIS A 209 -24.49 1.89 6.46
CA HIS A 209 -24.96 0.59 5.96
C HIS A 209 -26.21 0.07 6.70
N LEU A 210 -26.54 0.61 7.88
CA LEU A 210 -27.76 0.31 8.64
C LEU A 210 -28.93 1.26 8.31
N GLY A 211 -28.75 2.18 7.36
CA GLY A 211 -29.79 3.13 6.94
C GLY A 211 -30.12 4.22 7.97
N LEU A 212 -29.24 4.43 8.95
CA LEU A 212 -29.36 5.49 9.96
C LEU A 212 -28.44 6.65 9.57
N GLU A 213 -28.97 7.88 9.55
CA GLU A 213 -28.15 9.09 9.41
C GLU A 213 -27.79 9.62 10.81
N ILE A 214 -26.50 9.79 11.06
CA ILE A 214 -26.01 10.64 12.14
C ILE A 214 -25.50 11.91 11.46
N GLY A 215 -25.99 13.07 11.89
CA GLY A 215 -25.45 14.36 11.43
C GLY A 215 -23.94 14.38 11.66
N ALA A 216 -23.19 14.89 10.67
CA ALA A 216 -21.73 14.88 10.64
C ALA A 216 -21.15 15.13 12.04
N ILE A 217 -20.51 14.11 12.62
CA ILE A 217 -19.60 14.34 13.73
C ILE A 217 -18.43 15.06 13.07
N GLY A 218 -18.40 16.39 13.25
CA GLY A 218 -17.49 17.28 12.55
C GLY A 218 -16.03 16.88 12.78
N THR A 219 -15.18 17.32 11.85
CA THR A 219 -13.71 17.26 11.85
C THR A 219 -13.03 17.89 13.08
N ASP A 220 -13.81 18.30 14.08
CA ASP A 220 -13.45 18.95 15.34
C ASP A 220 -12.66 18.02 16.29
N LEU A 221 -12.61 16.71 16.02
CA LEU A 221 -11.78 15.79 16.79
C LEU A 221 -10.28 16.00 16.57
N LEU A 222 -9.84 16.48 15.40
CA LEU A 222 -8.43 16.83 15.16
C LEU A 222 -8.06 18.14 15.87
N GLU A 223 -8.98 19.10 15.90
CA GLU A 223 -8.84 20.40 16.55
C GLU A 223 -8.85 20.27 18.08
N GLN A 224 -9.73 19.42 18.63
CA GLN A 224 -9.75 19.07 20.05
C GLN A 224 -8.55 18.19 20.48
N CYS A 225 -8.04 17.30 19.60
CA CYS A 225 -6.80 16.53 19.86
C CYS A 225 -5.59 17.48 19.97
N VAL A 226 -5.46 18.43 19.04
CA VAL A 226 -4.37 19.42 19.01
C VAL A 226 -4.50 20.42 20.17
N ALA A 227 -5.71 20.79 20.56
CA ALA A 227 -5.93 21.67 21.71
C ALA A 227 -5.53 21.04 23.06
N ALA A 228 -5.72 19.72 23.24
CA ALA A 228 -5.31 19.00 24.46
C ALA A 228 -3.77 18.86 24.61
N VAL A 229 -3.01 19.06 23.54
CA VAL A 229 -1.54 19.01 23.54
C VAL A 229 -0.91 20.25 24.20
N ASN A 230 -1.60 21.39 24.23
CA ASN A 230 -1.06 22.60 24.86
C ASN A 230 -1.07 22.57 26.41
N ASP A 231 -1.75 21.59 27.03
CA ASP A 231 -1.91 21.54 28.49
C ASP A 231 -1.23 20.34 29.18
N SER A 232 -0.74 19.34 28.43
CA SER A 232 -0.24 18.07 29.00
C SER A 232 1.29 17.95 29.10
N GLY A 233 2.05 18.97 28.72
CA GLY A 233 3.52 18.98 28.75
C GLY A 233 4.21 19.19 30.11
N ASN A 234 3.51 19.11 31.25
CA ASN A 234 4.11 19.46 32.55
C ASN A 234 3.71 18.60 33.75
N ALA A 235 3.48 17.31 33.54
CA ALA A 235 3.27 16.38 34.64
C ALA A 235 4.58 15.71 35.05
N HIS A 236 5.51 16.42 35.71
CA HIS A 236 6.42 15.80 36.70
C HIS A 236 7.13 16.75 37.67
N GLU A 237 6.88 18.06 37.65
CA GLU A 237 7.23 18.94 38.77
C GLU A 237 5.96 19.64 39.28
N LYS A 238 5.55 19.37 40.53
CA LYS A 238 4.47 20.16 41.15
C LYS A 238 4.94 21.62 41.16
N LYS A 239 4.24 22.50 40.43
CA LYS A 239 4.56 23.92 40.41
C LYS A 239 3.94 24.64 41.60
N VAL A 240 4.58 25.71 42.06
CA VAL A 240 4.14 26.55 43.17
C VAL A 240 4.09 27.99 42.67
N THR A 241 2.97 28.66 42.92
CA THR A 241 2.82 30.09 42.67
C THR A 241 3.49 30.88 43.78
N ILE A 242 4.37 31.80 43.39
CA ILE A 242 5.09 32.70 44.30
C ILE A 242 4.93 34.16 43.83
N CYS A 243 4.98 35.09 44.78
CA CYS A 243 5.11 36.51 44.52
C CYS A 243 6.60 36.84 44.58
N HIS A 244 7.20 37.11 43.43
CA HIS A 244 8.61 37.47 43.30
C HIS A 244 8.78 38.96 43.57
N ILE A 245 9.66 39.32 44.52
CA ILE A 245 9.91 40.70 44.93
C ILE A 245 11.37 41.03 44.62
N PRO A 246 11.64 41.79 43.54
CA PRO A 246 13.00 42.19 43.18
C PRO A 246 13.71 42.95 44.32
N PRO A 247 14.99 42.63 44.65
CA PRO A 247 15.69 43.30 45.72
C PRO A 247 15.89 44.79 45.45
N GLY A 248 15.17 45.64 46.19
CA GLY A 248 15.26 47.10 46.11
C GLY A 248 14.07 47.80 45.44
N ASP A 249 13.09 47.06 44.91
CA ASP A 249 11.84 47.62 44.37
C ASP A 249 10.66 46.69 44.69
N THR A 250 9.88 47.06 45.71
CA THR A 250 8.73 46.28 46.15
C THR A 250 7.48 46.49 45.28
N GLU A 251 7.49 47.46 44.36
CA GLU A 251 6.36 47.78 43.50
C GLU A 251 6.38 46.97 42.19
N ASP A 252 7.55 46.51 41.73
CA ASP A 252 7.68 45.58 40.59
C ASP A 252 7.55 44.10 41.02
N SER A 253 6.69 43.83 41.99
CA SER A 253 6.42 42.47 42.43
C SER A 253 5.64 41.71 41.36
N ARG A 254 6.10 40.51 40.99
CA ARG A 254 5.51 39.73 39.87
C ARG A 254 5.08 38.36 40.33
N THR A 255 3.87 37.95 39.97
CA THR A 255 3.40 36.59 40.24
C THR A 255 4.08 35.62 39.27
N LEU A 256 4.89 34.72 39.80
CA LEU A 256 5.59 33.69 39.03
C LEU A 256 5.12 32.29 39.43
N THR A 257 5.13 31.37 38.47
CA THR A 257 4.90 29.95 38.74
C THR A 257 6.20 29.19 38.53
N VAL A 258 6.81 28.74 39.63
CA VAL A 258 8.11 28.06 39.62
C VAL A 258 7.95 26.59 40.00
N GLY A 259 8.93 25.77 39.63
CA GLY A 259 9.00 24.39 40.10
C GLY A 259 9.14 24.32 41.63
N LYS A 260 8.50 23.36 42.30
CA LYS A 260 8.60 23.21 43.76
C LYS A 260 10.05 23.07 44.24
N SER A 261 10.95 22.54 43.42
CA SER A 261 12.38 22.46 43.75
C SER A 261 13.06 23.83 43.79
N ALA A 262 12.59 24.80 43.00
CA ALA A 262 13.10 26.16 42.93
C ALA A 262 12.45 27.13 43.94
N ALA A 263 11.23 26.82 44.41
CA ALA A 263 10.49 27.67 45.34
C ALA A 263 11.27 27.99 46.63
N ALA A 264 12.03 27.03 47.18
CA ALA A 264 12.81 27.25 48.40
C ALA A 264 13.94 28.29 48.24
N ALA A 265 14.53 28.38 47.05
CA ALA A 265 15.55 29.38 46.73
C ALA A 265 14.93 30.78 46.57
N HIS A 266 13.74 30.87 45.99
CA HIS A 266 13.01 32.13 45.87
C HIS A 266 12.58 32.69 47.24
N LEU A 267 12.04 31.84 48.12
CA LEU A 267 11.63 32.24 49.48
C LEU A 267 12.80 32.68 50.36
N THR A 268 14.03 32.25 50.06
CA THR A 268 15.24 32.67 50.81
C THR A 268 15.76 34.05 50.41
N HIS A 269 15.24 34.64 49.33
CA HIS A 269 15.64 35.95 48.81
C HIS A 269 14.54 37.03 48.87
N GLY A 270 13.44 36.78 49.60
CA GLY A 270 12.41 37.79 49.90
C GLY A 270 11.06 37.56 49.24
N ASP A 271 10.93 36.51 48.42
CA ASP A 271 9.67 36.15 47.76
C ASP A 271 8.69 35.50 48.75
N THR A 272 7.39 35.52 48.42
CA THR A 272 6.34 34.91 49.25
C THR A 272 5.53 33.86 48.48
N VAL A 273 4.94 32.89 49.19
CA VAL A 273 4.07 31.88 48.56
C VAL A 273 2.68 32.47 48.32
N GLY A 274 2.16 32.35 47.11
CA GLY A 274 0.90 32.97 46.68
C GLY A 274 1.10 34.04 45.61
N ALA A 275 0.02 34.51 44.99
CA ALA A 275 0.08 35.61 44.03
C ALA A 275 0.36 36.96 44.74
N CYS A 276 1.00 37.90 44.04
CA CYS A 276 1.19 39.25 44.57
C CYS A 276 -0.16 39.96 44.73
N THR A 277 -0.34 40.68 45.83
CA THR A 277 -1.59 41.41 46.14
C THR A 277 -1.55 42.87 45.69
N HIS A 278 -0.90 43.18 44.56
CA HIS A 278 -1.00 44.51 43.95
C HIS A 278 -2.18 44.53 42.99
N ASP A 279 -3.22 45.24 43.40
CA ASP A 279 -4.36 45.67 42.62
C ASP A 279 -3.85 46.67 41.56
N GLY A 280 -3.76 46.26 40.29
CA GLY A 280 -3.13 47.10 39.26
C GLY A 280 -2.89 46.42 37.91
N ASP A 281 -3.91 45.78 37.35
CA ASP A 281 -4.05 45.75 35.88
C ASP A 281 -4.06 47.21 35.41
N GLN A 282 -2.99 47.65 34.74
CA GLN A 282 -3.20 48.60 33.65
C GLN A 282 -3.81 47.75 32.54
N ASP A 283 -5.13 47.59 32.63
CA ASP A 283 -5.94 46.86 31.66
C ASP A 283 -5.65 47.49 30.29
N ASP A 284 -4.85 46.79 29.49
CA ASP A 284 -4.59 47.20 28.12
C ASP A 284 -5.93 47.09 27.39
N THR A 285 -6.49 48.25 27.06
CA THR A 285 -7.79 48.37 26.39
C THR A 285 -7.64 48.73 24.91
N ALA A 286 -6.40 48.83 24.41
CA ALA A 286 -6.14 49.18 23.03
C ALA A 286 -6.02 47.90 22.19
N ALA A 287 -6.71 47.87 21.04
CA ALA A 287 -6.55 46.77 20.09
C ALA A 287 -5.27 46.92 19.25
N PRO A 288 -4.67 45.81 18.81
CA PRO A 288 -3.48 45.85 17.96
C PRO A 288 -3.76 46.55 16.64
N VAL A 289 -2.90 47.48 16.24
CA VAL A 289 -3.01 48.21 14.97
C VAL A 289 -2.40 47.39 13.84
N ILE A 290 -3.25 46.85 12.96
CA ILE A 290 -2.84 46.08 11.78
C ILE A 290 -2.38 47.01 10.66
N SER A 291 -1.21 46.73 10.08
CA SER A 291 -0.68 47.42 8.89
C SER A 291 0.18 46.50 8.02
N GLY A 292 0.67 46.99 6.87
CA GLY A 292 1.60 46.24 6.02
C GLY A 292 1.05 44.94 5.42
N ILE A 293 -0.26 44.87 5.14
CA ILE A 293 -0.90 43.68 4.59
C ILE A 293 -0.37 43.40 3.18
N GLY A 294 0.28 42.25 3.01
CA GLY A 294 0.81 41.76 1.73
C GLY A 294 0.38 40.32 1.49
N TYR A 295 0.22 39.95 0.22
CA TYR A 295 -0.19 38.60 -0.16
C TYR A 295 0.45 38.18 -1.48
N SER A 296 0.65 36.87 -1.62
CA SER A 296 1.10 36.21 -2.85
C SER A 296 0.38 34.89 -3.02
N ALA A 297 0.07 34.50 -4.25
CA ALA A 297 -0.71 33.30 -4.54
C ALA A 297 -0.02 32.44 -5.61
N SER A 298 -0.10 31.12 -5.44
CA SER A 298 0.15 30.11 -6.47
C SER A 298 -1.20 29.66 -7.08
N SER A 299 -1.22 28.57 -7.84
CA SER A 299 -2.46 27.98 -8.33
C SER A 299 -3.29 27.30 -7.23
N THR A 300 -2.68 26.83 -6.14
CA THR A 300 -3.38 26.06 -5.09
C THR A 300 -3.08 26.51 -3.66
N SER A 301 -2.31 27.58 -3.49
CA SER A 301 -1.95 28.11 -2.18
C SER A 301 -1.78 29.63 -2.20
N ALA A 302 -1.85 30.26 -1.04
CA ALA A 302 -1.53 31.67 -0.87
C ALA A 302 -0.79 31.91 0.43
N ARG A 303 0.05 32.94 0.47
CA ARG A 303 0.71 33.43 1.69
C ARG A 303 0.23 34.83 1.99
N ILE A 304 -0.30 35.03 3.18
CA ILE A 304 -0.78 36.31 3.71
C ILE A 304 0.17 36.78 4.80
N THR A 305 0.57 38.04 4.75
CA THR A 305 1.50 38.66 5.70
C THR A 305 0.97 40.01 6.15
N TRP A 306 1.22 40.38 7.41
CA TRP A 306 0.91 41.70 7.95
C TRP A 306 1.78 41.98 9.17
N ILE A 307 1.74 43.21 9.69
CA ILE A 307 2.42 43.60 10.92
C ILE A 307 1.44 44.25 11.90
N THR A 308 1.72 44.13 13.19
CA THR A 308 1.04 44.84 14.28
C THR A 308 2.02 45.70 15.06
N ASN A 309 1.51 46.75 15.71
CA ASN A 309 2.31 47.63 16.60
C ASN A 309 2.69 46.96 17.94
N GLU A 310 2.17 45.76 18.21
CA GLU A 310 2.40 44.97 19.42
C GLU A 310 2.29 43.47 19.16
N ASN A 311 2.75 42.63 20.08
CA ASN A 311 2.68 41.17 19.92
C ASN A 311 1.23 40.68 19.97
N SER A 312 0.76 40.04 18.90
CA SER A 312 -0.60 39.54 18.81
C SER A 312 -0.65 38.18 18.10
N LYS A 313 -1.75 37.45 18.27
CA LYS A 313 -2.04 36.20 17.54
C LYS A 313 -2.47 36.50 16.11
N SER A 314 -2.39 35.50 15.24
CA SER A 314 -2.70 35.66 13.82
C SER A 314 -3.96 34.89 13.44
N VAL A 315 -4.88 35.52 12.73
CA VAL A 315 -6.06 34.86 12.14
C VAL A 315 -6.24 35.35 10.71
N VAL A 316 -6.45 34.42 9.78
CA VAL A 316 -6.91 34.74 8.42
C VAL A 316 -8.26 34.07 8.20
N ARG A 317 -9.27 34.86 7.86
CA ARG A 317 -10.59 34.36 7.43
C ARG A 317 -10.81 34.64 5.96
N TYR A 318 -11.25 33.65 5.20
CA TYR A 318 -11.37 33.75 3.74
C TYR A 318 -12.54 32.92 3.15
N ALA A 319 -12.97 33.29 1.94
CA ALA A 319 -14.04 32.62 1.18
C ALA A 319 -13.91 32.87 -0.34
N GLN A 320 -14.62 32.10 -1.17
CA GLN A 320 -14.67 32.27 -2.64
C GLN A 320 -15.64 33.39 -3.10
N SER A 321 -16.37 33.98 -2.16
CA SER A 321 -17.22 35.15 -2.35
C SER A 321 -16.95 36.16 -1.24
N HIS A 322 -17.41 37.40 -1.40
CA HIS A 322 -17.28 38.44 -0.37
C HIS A 322 -17.77 37.91 0.98
N LEU A 323 -16.97 38.09 2.04
CA LEU A 323 -17.19 37.51 3.37
C LEU A 323 -18.53 37.93 3.98
N ALA A 324 -19.01 39.14 3.67
CA ALA A 324 -20.31 39.64 4.12
C ALA A 324 -21.50 38.86 3.53
N SER A 325 -21.29 38.18 2.41
CA SER A 325 -22.31 37.43 1.65
C SER A 325 -22.00 35.94 1.54
N ALA A 326 -20.86 35.49 2.07
CA ALA A 326 -20.43 34.11 1.99
C ALA A 326 -21.29 33.23 2.89
N THR A 327 -21.83 32.15 2.34
CA THR A 327 -22.54 31.11 3.11
C THR A 327 -21.58 30.23 3.92
N THR A 328 -20.32 30.14 3.49
CA THR A 328 -19.27 29.38 4.16
C THR A 328 -17.97 30.20 4.14
N THR A 329 -17.34 30.36 5.30
CA THR A 329 -16.01 30.97 5.45
C THR A 329 -15.07 29.99 6.11
N LEU A 330 -13.80 30.00 5.69
CA LEU A 330 -12.72 29.21 6.29
C LEU A 330 -11.81 30.12 7.10
N GLU A 331 -11.19 29.57 8.15
CA GLU A 331 -10.25 30.30 9.00
C GLU A 331 -8.97 29.51 9.23
N VAL A 332 -7.84 30.22 9.32
CA VAL A 332 -6.55 29.69 9.75
C VAL A 332 -6.04 30.53 10.91
N HIS A 333 -5.69 29.87 12.01
CA HIS A 333 -5.25 30.49 13.26
C HIS A 333 -3.79 30.12 13.54
N ASP A 334 -2.99 31.10 13.97
CA ASP A 334 -1.67 30.88 14.58
C ASP A 334 -1.64 31.60 15.93
N GLY A 335 -1.58 30.79 17.00
CA GLY A 335 -1.64 31.27 18.38
C GLY A 335 -0.33 31.88 18.89
N THR A 336 0.72 31.93 18.08
CA THR A 336 2.03 32.48 18.46
C THR A 336 1.99 34.01 18.45
N PRO A 337 2.22 34.69 19.59
CA PRO A 337 2.22 36.15 19.64
C PRO A 337 3.45 36.73 18.93
N VAL A 338 3.24 37.44 17.83
CA VAL A 338 4.30 38.07 17.03
C VAL A 338 3.85 39.47 16.57
N GLN A 339 4.80 40.30 16.12
CA GLN A 339 4.52 41.58 15.45
C GLN A 339 4.57 41.48 13.92
N ALA A 340 5.18 40.41 13.39
CA ALA A 340 5.29 40.15 11.96
C ALA A 340 4.63 38.79 11.66
N HIS A 341 3.47 38.84 11.03
CA HIS A 341 2.60 37.70 10.82
C HIS A 341 2.80 37.13 9.42
N SER A 342 2.69 35.80 9.30
CA SER A 342 2.80 35.10 8.03
C SER A 342 1.98 33.82 8.08
N VAL A 343 0.83 33.81 7.42
CA VAL A 343 -0.10 32.67 7.37
C VAL A 343 -0.17 32.12 5.95
N ASN A 344 -0.01 30.80 5.81
CA ASN A 344 -0.16 30.11 4.53
C ASN A 344 -1.55 29.46 4.44
N LEU A 345 -2.22 29.65 3.31
CA LEU A 345 -3.47 29.01 2.91
C LEU A 345 -3.16 27.92 1.89
N TYR A 346 -3.71 26.73 2.06
CA TYR A 346 -3.49 25.57 1.18
C TYR A 346 -4.82 25.04 0.65
N GLY A 347 -4.76 24.25 -0.43
CA GLY A 347 -5.95 23.61 -1.01
C GLY A 347 -6.91 24.60 -1.69
N LEU A 348 -6.39 25.74 -2.16
CA LEU A 348 -7.18 26.70 -2.91
C LEU A 348 -7.46 26.15 -4.32
N VAL A 349 -8.62 26.50 -4.88
CA VAL A 349 -8.97 26.13 -6.25
C VAL A 349 -8.20 27.02 -7.22
N PRO A 350 -7.58 26.48 -8.29
CA PRO A 350 -6.92 27.29 -9.32
C PRO A 350 -7.87 28.24 -10.05
N SER A 351 -7.32 29.31 -10.64
CA SER A 351 -8.08 30.33 -11.37
C SER A 351 -9.28 30.91 -10.60
N THR A 352 -9.22 30.93 -9.27
CA THR A 352 -10.34 31.30 -8.40
C THR A 352 -9.98 32.50 -7.54
N THR A 353 -10.89 33.47 -7.47
CA THR A 353 -10.75 34.63 -6.58
C THR A 353 -11.26 34.29 -5.19
N TYR A 354 -10.44 34.57 -4.18
CA TYR A 354 -10.76 34.48 -2.76
C TYR A 354 -10.74 35.86 -2.13
N TYR A 355 -11.72 36.10 -1.25
CA TYR A 355 -11.83 37.29 -0.42
C TYR A 355 -11.39 36.93 1.00
N PHE A 356 -10.57 37.76 1.63
CA PHE A 356 -10.02 37.49 2.94
C PHE A 356 -9.90 38.75 3.80
N ILE A 357 -9.91 38.55 5.12
CA ILE A 357 -9.52 39.54 6.13
C ILE A 357 -8.46 38.91 7.02
N VAL A 358 -7.64 39.76 7.64
CA VAL A 358 -6.75 39.35 8.72
C VAL A 358 -7.27 39.92 10.03
N ALA A 359 -7.15 39.16 11.11
CA ALA A 359 -7.46 39.59 12.45
C ALA A 359 -6.32 39.22 13.40
N SER A 360 -6.14 40.06 14.42
CA SER A 360 -5.10 39.90 15.42
C SER A 360 -5.65 40.20 16.79
N SER A 361 -5.27 39.38 17.77
CA SER A 361 -5.64 39.56 19.18
C SER A 361 -4.42 39.59 20.08
N ASP A 362 -4.32 40.60 20.94
CA ASP A 362 -3.22 40.73 21.90
C ASP A 362 -3.36 39.75 23.09
N GLY A 363 -2.45 39.88 24.06
CA GLY A 363 -2.46 39.06 25.28
C GLY A 363 -3.62 39.37 26.24
N SER A 364 -4.24 40.53 26.12
CA SER A 364 -5.34 41.04 26.96
C SER A 364 -6.71 40.74 26.34
N GLY A 365 -6.74 40.30 25.08
CA GLY A 365 -7.94 39.89 24.36
C GLY A 365 -8.54 40.99 23.47
N ASN A 366 -7.90 42.15 23.33
CA ASN A 366 -8.38 43.15 22.38
C ASN A 366 -8.14 42.66 20.95
N MET A 367 -9.11 42.88 20.08
CA MET A 367 -9.08 42.38 18.71
C MET A 367 -9.14 43.50 17.69
N ALA A 368 -8.32 43.37 16.66
CA ALA A 368 -8.43 44.18 15.45
C ALA A 368 -8.67 43.30 14.23
N THR A 369 -9.31 43.87 13.21
CA THR A 369 -9.61 43.20 11.95
C THR A 369 -9.36 44.17 10.81
N SER A 370 -8.78 43.69 9.71
CA SER A 370 -8.53 44.49 8.51
C SER A 370 -9.80 44.75 7.71
N ALA A 371 -9.70 45.66 6.73
CA ALA A 371 -10.62 45.67 5.60
C ALA A 371 -10.49 44.37 4.79
N GLU A 372 -11.52 44.05 3.99
CA GLU A 372 -11.49 42.91 3.10
C GLU A 372 -10.54 43.14 1.92
N HIS A 373 -9.78 42.11 1.60
CA HIS A 373 -8.89 42.04 0.45
C HIS A 373 -9.30 40.89 -0.45
N ALA A 374 -8.86 40.92 -1.70
CA ALA A 374 -9.07 39.84 -2.65
C ALA A 374 -7.74 39.40 -3.25
N LEU A 375 -7.59 38.10 -3.46
CA LEU A 375 -6.50 37.50 -4.22
C LEU A 375 -7.07 36.49 -5.21
N THR A 376 -6.43 36.34 -6.37
CA THR A 376 -6.79 35.33 -7.37
C THR A 376 -5.66 34.33 -7.48
N THR A 377 -5.97 33.05 -7.33
CA THR A 377 -5.00 31.98 -7.55
C THR A 377 -4.58 31.92 -9.01
N GLY A 378 -3.33 31.51 -9.25
CA GLY A 378 -2.82 31.30 -10.59
C GLY A 378 -3.60 30.21 -11.35
N VAL A 379 -3.42 30.17 -12.68
CA VAL A 379 -3.92 29.05 -13.48
C VAL A 379 -3.26 27.74 -13.01
N GLY A 380 -4.08 26.70 -12.83
CA GLY A 380 -3.56 25.34 -12.67
C GLY A 380 -2.86 24.95 -13.97
N ALA A 381 -1.69 24.33 -13.90
CA ALA A 381 -1.14 23.70 -15.10
C ALA A 381 -2.08 22.53 -15.43
N ASP A 382 -2.70 22.54 -16.62
CA ASP A 382 -3.39 21.35 -17.12
C ASP A 382 -2.38 20.20 -17.18
N ASP A 383 -2.78 19.02 -16.72
CA ASP A 383 -2.01 17.82 -16.96
C ASP A 383 -1.99 17.58 -18.48
N THR A 384 -0.79 17.65 -19.04
CA THR A 384 -0.55 17.44 -20.48
C THR A 384 0.26 16.17 -20.74
N THR A 385 0.60 15.43 -19.68
CA THR A 385 1.38 14.21 -19.80
C THR A 385 0.44 13.01 -19.95
N PRO A 386 0.55 12.23 -21.04
CA PRO A 386 -0.22 11.01 -21.18
C PRO A 386 0.10 9.97 -20.11
N PRO A 387 -0.88 9.12 -19.75
CA PRO A 387 -0.62 8.00 -18.85
C PRO A 387 0.42 7.06 -19.46
N VAL A 388 1.36 6.58 -18.65
CA VAL A 388 2.38 5.63 -19.06
C VAL A 388 1.86 4.22 -18.84
N ILE A 389 1.57 3.51 -19.94
CA ILE A 389 1.13 2.11 -19.92
C ILE A 389 2.32 1.18 -19.68
N SER A 390 2.19 0.26 -18.72
CA SER A 390 3.21 -0.75 -18.41
C SER A 390 2.60 -2.09 -17.99
N ALA A 391 3.42 -3.14 -17.96
CA ALA A 391 3.04 -4.49 -17.52
C ALA A 391 1.84 -5.09 -18.28
N VAL A 392 1.75 -4.88 -19.60
CA VAL A 392 0.70 -5.47 -20.44
C VAL A 392 0.86 -6.99 -20.50
N SER A 393 -0.19 -7.72 -20.17
CA SER A 393 -0.24 -9.19 -20.18
C SER A 393 -1.59 -9.71 -20.68
N SER A 394 -1.62 -10.96 -21.09
CA SER A 394 -2.82 -11.68 -21.51
C SER A 394 -2.88 -13.05 -20.84
N ASP A 395 -3.96 -13.31 -20.12
CA ASP A 395 -4.32 -14.64 -19.61
C ASP A 395 -5.39 -15.24 -20.55
N VAL A 396 -5.13 -16.41 -21.12
CA VAL A 396 -5.84 -16.90 -22.30
C VAL A 396 -6.51 -18.23 -22.03
N ALA A 397 -7.71 -18.40 -22.55
CA ALA A 397 -8.46 -19.65 -22.56
C ALA A 397 -8.93 -19.99 -23.98
N THR A 398 -9.78 -21.00 -24.10
CA THR A 398 -10.32 -21.49 -25.40
C THR A 398 -11.18 -20.49 -26.15
N SER A 399 -11.91 -19.62 -25.44
CA SER A 399 -12.88 -18.67 -26.04
C SER A 399 -12.91 -17.30 -25.37
N THR A 400 -12.01 -17.07 -24.42
CA THR A 400 -11.87 -15.81 -23.68
C THR A 400 -10.41 -15.48 -23.46
N ALA A 401 -10.12 -14.20 -23.23
CA ALA A 401 -8.81 -13.76 -22.74
C ALA A 401 -9.00 -12.58 -21.79
N VAL A 402 -8.25 -12.54 -20.69
CA VAL A 402 -8.21 -11.40 -19.77
C VAL A 402 -6.93 -10.62 -20.05
N ILE A 403 -7.09 -9.39 -20.54
CA ILE A 403 -5.98 -8.48 -20.79
C ILE A 403 -5.79 -7.58 -19.58
N THR A 404 -4.59 -7.57 -19.02
CA THR A 404 -4.24 -6.76 -17.85
C THR A 404 -3.08 -5.82 -18.14
N TRP A 405 -3.08 -4.64 -17.52
CA TRP A 405 -1.98 -3.68 -17.58
C TRP A 405 -2.08 -2.68 -16.43
N THR A 406 -1.07 -1.83 -16.31
CA THR A 406 -1.03 -0.73 -15.33
C THR A 406 -0.71 0.61 -15.97
N THR A 407 -1.15 1.69 -15.33
CA THR A 407 -0.75 3.07 -15.65
C THR A 407 -0.15 3.76 -14.42
N ASN A 408 0.73 4.74 -14.64
CA ASN A 408 1.34 5.56 -13.58
C ASN A 408 0.36 6.56 -12.94
N GLU A 409 -0.85 6.68 -13.48
CA GLU A 409 -1.91 7.57 -13.02
C GLU A 409 -3.29 6.96 -13.29
N ASN A 410 -4.33 7.48 -12.65
CA ASN A 410 -5.70 7.00 -12.83
C ASN A 410 -6.20 7.27 -14.26
N SER A 411 -6.58 6.22 -14.96
CA SER A 411 -7.06 6.32 -16.33
C SER A 411 -8.18 5.33 -16.64
N THR A 412 -8.90 5.57 -17.72
CA THR A 412 -9.90 4.65 -18.27
C THR A 412 -9.23 3.48 -19.00
N SER A 413 -9.99 2.41 -19.27
CA SER A 413 -9.47 1.20 -19.91
C SER A 413 -10.14 0.96 -21.27
N SER A 414 -9.37 0.69 -22.32
CA SER A 414 -9.88 0.26 -23.61
C SER A 414 -8.97 -0.79 -24.23
N VAL A 415 -9.55 -1.86 -24.79
CA VAL A 415 -8.84 -2.86 -25.57
C VAL A 415 -9.45 -2.94 -26.96
N THR A 416 -8.65 -2.70 -27.99
CA THR A 416 -9.01 -2.94 -29.39
C THR A 416 -8.33 -4.22 -29.86
N PHE A 417 -9.08 -5.13 -30.49
CA PHE A 417 -8.55 -6.42 -30.93
C PHE A 417 -9.19 -6.94 -32.23
N ALA A 418 -8.47 -7.81 -32.95
CA ALA A 418 -8.91 -8.49 -34.16
C ALA A 418 -8.15 -9.82 -34.36
N ASP A 419 -8.65 -10.72 -35.18
CA ASP A 419 -7.98 -11.97 -35.61
C ASP A 419 -6.98 -11.76 -36.77
N GLU A 420 -6.89 -10.52 -37.27
CA GLU A 420 -5.85 -10.03 -38.16
C GLU A 420 -5.01 -8.95 -37.46
N SER A 421 -3.83 -8.67 -37.99
CA SER A 421 -3.01 -7.55 -37.50
C SER A 421 -3.81 -6.24 -37.53
N LEU A 422 -3.84 -5.48 -36.43
CA LEU A 422 -4.63 -4.24 -36.35
C LEU A 422 -4.19 -3.16 -37.36
N ALA A 423 -3.00 -3.29 -37.95
CA ALA A 423 -2.53 -2.41 -39.02
C ALA A 423 -3.23 -2.66 -40.37
N THR A 424 -3.73 -3.88 -40.59
CA THR A 424 -4.33 -4.31 -41.87
C THR A 424 -5.77 -4.80 -41.73
N ALA A 425 -6.25 -4.99 -40.50
CA ALA A 425 -7.58 -5.50 -40.21
C ALA A 425 -8.66 -4.60 -40.81
N THR A 426 -9.61 -5.22 -41.52
CA THR A 426 -10.76 -4.52 -42.10
C THR A 426 -11.87 -4.25 -41.08
N SER A 427 -11.88 -4.98 -39.97
CA SER A 427 -12.75 -4.79 -38.81
C SER A 427 -11.97 -5.06 -37.52
N ASN A 428 -12.35 -4.37 -36.45
CA ASN A 428 -11.85 -4.61 -35.11
C ASN A 428 -12.99 -4.56 -34.10
N SER A 429 -12.77 -5.20 -32.96
CA SER A 429 -13.65 -5.15 -31.79
C SER A 429 -13.03 -4.28 -30.71
N VAL A 430 -13.85 -3.57 -29.95
CA VAL A 430 -13.40 -2.71 -28.85
C VAL A 430 -14.21 -3.01 -27.59
N VAL A 431 -13.51 -3.19 -26.48
CA VAL A 431 -14.11 -3.29 -25.14
C VAL A 431 -13.58 -2.14 -24.29
N ASN A 432 -14.48 -1.40 -23.65
CA ASN A 432 -14.16 -0.22 -22.85
C ASN A 432 -14.64 -0.38 -21.41
N ASN A 433 -13.90 0.22 -20.47
CA ASN A 433 -14.31 0.40 -19.08
C ASN A 433 -13.94 1.83 -18.65
N ALA A 434 -14.95 2.61 -18.26
CA ALA A 434 -14.81 4.02 -17.91
C ALA A 434 -14.30 4.26 -16.48
N SER A 435 -14.09 3.20 -15.69
CA SER A 435 -13.55 3.33 -14.34
C SER A 435 -12.13 3.89 -14.40
N MET A 436 -11.85 4.90 -13.59
CA MET A 436 -10.52 5.49 -13.48
C MET A 436 -9.70 4.76 -12.43
N VAL A 437 -8.72 3.99 -12.90
CA VAL A 437 -7.88 3.11 -12.09
C VAL A 437 -6.45 3.09 -12.64
N THR A 438 -5.49 2.62 -11.83
CA THR A 438 -4.10 2.38 -12.25
C THR A 438 -3.83 0.92 -12.59
N PHE A 439 -4.73 0.00 -12.22
CA PHE A 439 -4.69 -1.41 -12.61
C PHE A 439 -5.92 -1.75 -13.43
N HIS A 440 -5.69 -2.24 -14.64
CA HIS A 440 -6.73 -2.48 -15.62
C HIS A 440 -6.85 -3.97 -15.89
N ALA A 441 -8.09 -4.43 -16.02
CA ALA A 441 -8.42 -5.79 -16.43
C ALA A 441 -9.65 -5.76 -17.35
N ILE A 442 -9.49 -6.27 -18.57
CA ILE A 442 -10.56 -6.36 -19.55
C ILE A 442 -10.67 -7.79 -20.06
N THR A 443 -11.84 -8.40 -19.88
CA THR A 443 -12.16 -9.72 -20.43
C THR A 443 -12.69 -9.59 -21.84
N LEU A 444 -12.01 -10.25 -22.78
CA LEU A 444 -12.45 -10.49 -24.14
C LEU A 444 -13.20 -11.82 -24.18
N SER A 445 -14.36 -11.85 -24.84
CA SER A 445 -15.24 -13.02 -24.90
C SER A 445 -15.69 -13.31 -26.33
N GLY A 446 -16.09 -14.55 -26.59
CA GLY A 446 -16.57 -14.96 -27.91
C GLY A 446 -15.44 -15.12 -28.93
N LEU A 447 -14.23 -15.43 -28.45
CA LEU A 447 -13.08 -15.70 -29.30
C LEU A 447 -13.19 -17.11 -29.90
N THR A 448 -12.68 -17.28 -31.10
CA THR A 448 -12.64 -18.58 -31.77
C THR A 448 -11.48 -19.41 -31.21
N PRO A 449 -11.64 -20.69 -30.86
CA PRO A 449 -10.55 -21.57 -30.42
C PRO A 449 -9.47 -21.74 -31.49
N ALA A 450 -8.22 -21.98 -31.07
CA ALA A 450 -7.07 -22.16 -31.94
C ALA A 450 -6.78 -20.98 -32.92
N THR A 451 -7.14 -19.76 -32.52
CA THR A 451 -7.05 -18.56 -33.36
C THR A 451 -6.10 -17.54 -32.72
N THR A 452 -5.22 -16.95 -33.53
CA THR A 452 -4.36 -15.84 -33.10
C THR A 452 -5.13 -14.53 -33.16
N TYR A 453 -5.11 -13.77 -32.07
CA TYR A 453 -5.67 -12.43 -31.97
C TYR A 453 -4.56 -11.40 -31.72
N TYR A 454 -4.72 -10.21 -32.29
CA TYR A 454 -3.87 -9.06 -32.12
C TYR A 454 -4.62 -7.97 -31.37
N TYR A 455 -3.97 -7.30 -30.43
CA TYR A 455 -4.62 -6.28 -29.61
C TYR A 455 -3.71 -5.09 -29.27
N LYS A 456 -4.34 -3.96 -28.94
CA LYS A 456 -3.72 -2.78 -28.32
C LYS A 456 -4.58 -2.33 -27.15
N VAL A 457 -3.94 -1.77 -26.13
CA VAL A 457 -4.63 -1.15 -25.00
C VAL A 457 -4.48 0.36 -25.07
N THR A 458 -5.56 1.08 -24.75
CA THR A 458 -5.59 2.54 -24.70
C THR A 458 -6.10 2.99 -23.33
N ALA A 459 -5.44 3.99 -22.77
CA ALA A 459 -5.77 4.61 -21.50
C ALA A 459 -5.99 6.12 -21.69
N VAL A 460 -7.03 6.67 -21.07
CA VAL A 460 -7.32 8.11 -21.07
C VAL A 460 -7.45 8.59 -19.63
N ASP A 461 -6.67 9.58 -19.25
CA ASP A 461 -6.64 10.13 -17.88
C ASP A 461 -7.87 11.01 -17.58
N GLY A 462 -7.88 11.63 -16.38
CA GLY A 462 -8.90 12.59 -15.94
C GLY A 462 -8.96 13.90 -16.72
N HIS A 463 -7.89 14.24 -17.43
CA HIS A 463 -7.69 15.50 -18.15
C HIS A 463 -7.89 15.34 -19.67
N GLY A 464 -8.19 14.12 -20.13
CA GLY A 464 -8.45 13.77 -21.52
C GLY A 464 -7.19 13.47 -22.34
N THR A 465 -6.02 13.39 -21.72
CA THR A 465 -4.81 12.93 -22.40
C THR A 465 -4.85 11.41 -22.55
N SER A 466 -4.25 10.88 -23.62
CA SER A 466 -4.36 9.46 -23.95
C SER A 466 -3.04 8.83 -24.35
N ALA A 467 -2.86 7.57 -23.94
CA ALA A 467 -1.77 6.73 -24.39
C ALA A 467 -2.30 5.41 -24.95
N THR A 468 -1.62 4.91 -25.98
CA THR A 468 -1.92 3.62 -26.61
C THR A 468 -0.65 2.78 -26.67
N SER A 469 -0.76 1.50 -26.33
CA SER A 469 0.38 0.59 -26.36
C SER A 469 0.84 0.24 -27.78
N THR A 470 2.01 -0.40 -27.88
CA THR A 470 2.36 -1.21 -29.05
C THR A 470 1.35 -2.36 -29.23
N GLN A 471 1.35 -2.97 -30.42
CA GLN A 471 0.51 -4.14 -30.68
C GLN A 471 1.10 -5.38 -29.98
N TYR A 472 0.22 -6.17 -29.38
CA TYR A 472 0.50 -7.48 -28.82
C TYR A 472 -0.32 -8.54 -29.53
N SER A 473 -0.03 -9.80 -29.28
CA SER A 473 -0.80 -10.93 -29.79
C SER A 473 -0.84 -12.08 -28.81
N PHE A 474 -1.92 -12.86 -28.87
CA PHE A 474 -2.06 -14.14 -28.17
C PHE A 474 -2.79 -15.15 -29.07
N ALA A 475 -2.72 -16.43 -28.74
CA ALA A 475 -3.48 -17.48 -29.42
C ALA A 475 -4.41 -18.18 -28.42
N THR A 476 -5.68 -18.31 -28.76
CA THR A 476 -6.65 -19.06 -27.94
C THR A 476 -6.31 -20.55 -27.94
N ASP A 477 -6.64 -21.21 -26.84
CA ASP A 477 -6.41 -22.64 -26.72
C ASP A 477 -7.27 -23.43 -27.72
N MET A 478 -6.78 -24.60 -28.10
CA MET A 478 -7.56 -25.57 -28.87
C MET A 478 -8.68 -26.15 -28.00
N LEU A 479 -9.79 -26.57 -28.62
CA LEU A 479 -10.80 -27.35 -27.90
C LEU A 479 -10.19 -28.68 -27.43
N ALA A 480 -10.53 -29.08 -26.20
CA ALA A 480 -10.19 -30.41 -25.73
C ALA A 480 -10.83 -31.46 -26.64
N ASP A 481 -10.03 -32.45 -27.05
CA ASP A 481 -10.54 -33.60 -27.78
C ASP A 481 -11.36 -34.47 -26.83
N VAL A 482 -12.61 -34.73 -27.21
CA VAL A 482 -13.58 -35.53 -26.45
C VAL A 482 -14.09 -36.72 -27.26
N THR A 483 -13.54 -36.97 -28.45
CA THR A 483 -13.97 -38.05 -29.32
C THR A 483 -13.11 -39.29 -29.06
N PRO A 484 -13.69 -40.43 -28.62
CA PRO A 484 -12.92 -41.66 -28.49
C PRO A 484 -12.51 -42.26 -29.84
N PRO A 485 -11.41 -43.04 -29.88
CA PRO A 485 -10.99 -43.76 -31.08
C PRO A 485 -12.05 -44.78 -31.51
N VAL A 486 -12.30 -44.91 -32.82
CA VAL A 486 -13.22 -45.91 -33.37
C VAL A 486 -12.45 -47.19 -33.70
N VAL A 487 -12.71 -48.27 -32.95
CA VAL A 487 -12.14 -49.59 -33.23
C VAL A 487 -12.78 -50.20 -34.47
N SER A 488 -11.96 -50.77 -35.36
CA SER A 488 -12.38 -51.43 -36.61
C SER A 488 -11.46 -52.61 -36.92
N THR A 489 -11.89 -53.48 -37.84
CA THR A 489 -11.10 -54.63 -38.35
C THR A 489 -10.59 -55.60 -37.28
N LEU A 490 -11.32 -55.74 -36.17
CA LEU A 490 -10.96 -56.66 -35.08
C LEU A 490 -10.94 -58.11 -35.57
N THR A 491 -9.80 -58.78 -35.42
CA THR A 491 -9.59 -60.18 -35.80
C THR A 491 -8.67 -60.89 -34.82
N ALA A 492 -8.89 -62.19 -34.64
CA ALA A 492 -8.05 -63.08 -33.85
C ALA A 492 -7.51 -64.21 -34.74
N THR A 493 -6.21 -64.47 -34.67
CA THR A 493 -5.53 -65.56 -35.40
C THR A 493 -4.88 -66.52 -34.40
N PRO A 494 -5.61 -67.57 -33.96
CA PRO A 494 -5.12 -68.52 -32.97
C PRO A 494 -4.11 -69.52 -33.55
N SER A 495 -3.26 -70.06 -32.67
CA SER A 495 -2.45 -71.26 -32.86
C SER A 495 -2.62 -72.18 -31.63
N THR A 496 -1.73 -73.15 -31.43
CA THR A 496 -1.82 -74.14 -30.35
C THR A 496 -1.73 -73.55 -28.94
N THR A 497 -0.87 -72.56 -28.72
CA THR A 497 -0.62 -71.96 -27.38
C THR A 497 -0.49 -70.43 -27.42
N THR A 498 -0.84 -69.83 -28.56
CA THR A 498 -0.76 -68.39 -28.81
C THR A 498 -1.95 -67.92 -29.62
N ALA A 499 -2.22 -66.63 -29.61
CA ALA A 499 -3.16 -65.99 -30.54
C ALA A 499 -2.70 -64.57 -30.83
N GLN A 500 -2.71 -64.16 -32.10
CA GLN A 500 -2.46 -62.77 -32.47
C GLN A 500 -3.78 -62.04 -32.68
N ILE A 501 -3.99 -60.97 -31.92
CA ILE A 501 -5.15 -60.09 -31.98
C ILE A 501 -4.75 -58.83 -32.75
N LEU A 502 -5.48 -58.52 -33.83
CA LEU A 502 -5.25 -57.35 -34.67
C LEU A 502 -6.51 -56.50 -34.76
N TRP A 503 -6.34 -55.18 -34.74
CA TRP A 503 -7.39 -54.21 -35.01
C TRP A 503 -6.79 -52.88 -35.48
N THR A 504 -7.64 -51.98 -35.95
CA THR A 504 -7.27 -50.61 -36.35
C THR A 504 -8.13 -49.57 -35.63
N THR A 505 -7.59 -48.37 -35.45
CA THR A 505 -8.34 -47.18 -35.01
C THR A 505 -8.24 -46.06 -36.03
N ASN A 506 -9.24 -45.18 -36.07
CA ASN A 506 -9.26 -43.99 -36.94
C ASN A 506 -8.28 -42.88 -36.48
N GLU A 507 -7.69 -43.01 -35.29
CA GLU A 507 -6.71 -42.10 -34.72
C GLU A 507 -5.66 -42.86 -33.89
N SER A 508 -4.56 -42.21 -33.55
CA SER A 508 -3.46 -42.87 -32.83
C SER A 508 -3.84 -43.14 -31.38
N SER A 509 -3.83 -44.41 -30.97
CA SER A 509 -4.30 -44.84 -29.65
C SER A 509 -3.45 -45.97 -29.07
N THR A 510 -3.58 -46.19 -27.76
CA THR A 510 -2.96 -47.31 -27.04
C THR A 510 -3.58 -48.64 -27.46
N SER A 511 -2.88 -49.74 -27.18
CA SER A 511 -3.35 -51.10 -27.49
C SER A 511 -3.53 -51.90 -26.21
N ARG A 512 -4.74 -52.37 -25.88
CA ARG A 512 -4.98 -53.25 -24.73
C ARG A 512 -5.93 -54.38 -25.11
N VAL A 513 -5.55 -55.61 -24.77
CA VAL A 513 -6.42 -56.80 -24.87
C VAL A 513 -6.71 -57.29 -23.46
N VAL A 514 -7.98 -57.52 -23.16
CA VAL A 514 -8.43 -58.19 -21.93
C VAL A 514 -9.11 -59.48 -22.34
N TYR A 515 -8.74 -60.61 -21.73
CA TYR A 515 -9.25 -61.93 -22.13
C TYR A 515 -9.42 -62.88 -20.94
N ALA A 516 -10.28 -63.89 -21.09
CA ALA A 516 -10.58 -64.89 -20.08
C ALA A 516 -11.10 -66.21 -20.68
N LEU A 517 -11.26 -67.24 -19.83
CA LEU A 517 -11.84 -68.54 -20.20
C LEU A 517 -13.38 -68.56 -20.18
N GLU A 518 -13.98 -67.51 -19.63
CA GLU A 518 -15.43 -67.30 -19.55
C GLU A 518 -15.74 -65.92 -20.15
N SER A 519 -17.01 -65.65 -20.48
CA SER A 519 -17.42 -64.30 -20.89
C SER A 519 -16.95 -63.28 -19.85
N LEU A 520 -16.38 -62.17 -20.31
CA LEU A 520 -15.83 -61.09 -19.49
C LEU A 520 -16.88 -60.41 -18.62
N THR A 521 -18.17 -60.60 -18.94
CA THR A 521 -19.28 -60.12 -18.11
C THR A 521 -19.50 -60.98 -16.85
N THR A 522 -19.09 -62.23 -16.87
CA THR A 522 -19.27 -63.20 -15.76
C THR A 522 -17.95 -63.72 -15.19
N ALA A 523 -16.84 -63.49 -15.90
CA ALA A 523 -15.53 -64.00 -15.53
C ALA A 523 -15.10 -63.50 -14.15
N THR A 524 -14.63 -64.42 -13.32
CA THR A 524 -14.08 -64.11 -11.98
C THR A 524 -12.61 -63.69 -12.02
N SER A 525 -11.91 -63.97 -13.13
CA SER A 525 -10.53 -63.58 -13.38
C SER A 525 -10.35 -63.25 -14.87
N THR A 526 -9.52 -62.25 -15.15
CA THR A 526 -9.18 -61.83 -16.51
C THR A 526 -7.68 -61.59 -16.61
N GLU A 527 -7.13 -61.86 -17.77
CA GLU A 527 -5.74 -61.57 -18.13
C GLU A 527 -5.71 -60.32 -19.01
N THR A 528 -4.60 -59.58 -18.97
CA THR A 528 -4.42 -58.36 -19.76
C THR A 528 -3.04 -58.31 -20.39
N VAL A 529 -3.00 -57.96 -21.68
CA VAL A 529 -1.76 -57.56 -22.37
C VAL A 529 -1.97 -56.18 -22.96
N GLN A 530 -1.00 -55.28 -22.76
CA GLN A 530 -1.10 -53.90 -23.24
C GLN A 530 0.20 -53.36 -23.81
N ASN A 531 0.08 -52.42 -24.73
CA ASN A 531 1.15 -51.61 -25.29
C ASN A 531 0.69 -50.14 -25.31
N VAL A 532 1.46 -49.27 -24.66
CA VAL A 532 1.14 -47.84 -24.50
C VAL A 532 1.61 -46.98 -25.68
N MET A 533 2.30 -47.57 -26.66
CA MET A 533 2.65 -46.86 -27.90
C MET A 533 1.38 -46.52 -28.68
N LEU A 534 1.30 -45.27 -29.11
CA LEU A 534 0.17 -44.76 -29.88
C LEU A 534 0.34 -45.12 -31.35
N VAL A 535 -0.58 -45.92 -31.87
CA VAL A 535 -0.61 -46.39 -33.25
C VAL A 535 -2.05 -46.44 -33.76
N THR A 536 -2.23 -46.54 -35.08
CA THR A 536 -3.53 -46.76 -35.74
C THR A 536 -3.73 -48.20 -36.20
N SER A 537 -2.66 -49.01 -36.17
CA SER A 537 -2.66 -50.43 -36.50
C SER A 537 -2.09 -51.20 -35.32
N HIS A 538 -2.93 -51.99 -34.67
CA HIS A 538 -2.63 -52.65 -33.40
C HIS A 538 -2.37 -54.13 -33.62
N SER A 539 -1.39 -54.67 -32.89
CA SER A 539 -1.08 -56.09 -32.89
C SER A 539 -0.62 -56.50 -31.50
N ILE A 540 -1.36 -57.42 -30.88
CA ILE A 540 -1.03 -57.99 -29.57
C ILE A 540 -0.94 -59.51 -29.72
N ASN A 541 0.19 -60.07 -29.35
CA ASN A 541 0.39 -61.52 -29.29
C ASN A 541 0.10 -62.02 -27.88
N LEU A 542 -0.93 -62.84 -27.73
CA LEU A 542 -1.23 -63.61 -26.53
C LEU A 542 -0.38 -64.89 -26.54
N THR A 543 0.19 -65.26 -25.39
CA THR A 543 1.08 -66.43 -25.25
C THR A 543 0.73 -67.20 -23.99
N GLY A 544 1.14 -68.47 -23.91
CA GLY A 544 0.87 -69.32 -22.75
C GLY A 544 -0.59 -69.79 -22.66
N LEU A 545 -1.29 -69.82 -23.79
CA LEU A 545 -2.68 -70.31 -23.87
C LEU A 545 -2.71 -71.85 -23.84
N THR A 546 -3.80 -72.41 -23.35
CA THR A 546 -4.03 -73.87 -23.36
C THR A 546 -4.59 -74.29 -24.71
N ALA A 547 -4.06 -75.36 -25.31
CA ALA A 547 -4.54 -75.90 -26.60
C ALA A 547 -6.03 -76.29 -26.58
N SER A 548 -6.66 -76.27 -27.75
CA SER A 548 -8.09 -76.59 -27.93
C SER A 548 -9.05 -75.92 -26.92
N THR A 549 -8.79 -74.67 -26.53
CA THR A 549 -9.52 -73.93 -25.49
C THR A 549 -10.14 -72.65 -26.06
N THR A 550 -11.40 -72.38 -25.70
CA THR A 550 -12.10 -71.14 -26.05
C THR A 550 -11.68 -70.01 -25.12
N TYR A 551 -11.36 -68.85 -25.69
CA TYR A 551 -11.10 -67.61 -24.97
C TYR A 551 -12.07 -66.52 -25.42
N TYR A 552 -12.51 -65.70 -24.46
CA TYR A 552 -13.34 -64.51 -24.67
C TYR A 552 -12.45 -63.28 -24.50
N PHE A 553 -12.57 -62.29 -25.37
CA PHE A 553 -11.73 -61.10 -25.32
C PHE A 553 -12.44 -59.82 -25.77
N ILE A 554 -11.94 -58.68 -25.28
CA ILE A 554 -12.22 -57.34 -25.79
C ILE A 554 -10.90 -56.63 -26.07
N VAL A 555 -10.95 -55.63 -26.95
CA VAL A 555 -9.86 -54.68 -27.11
C VAL A 555 -10.28 -53.31 -26.59
N GLN A 556 -9.31 -52.60 -26.03
CA GLN A 556 -9.46 -51.23 -25.58
C GLN A 556 -8.34 -50.37 -26.14
N SER A 557 -8.72 -49.17 -26.57
CA SER A 557 -7.82 -48.20 -27.18
C SER A 557 -8.14 -46.82 -26.63
N ALA A 558 -7.12 -46.13 -26.11
CA ALA A 558 -7.23 -44.76 -25.60
C ALA A 558 -6.31 -43.82 -26.39
N ASP A 559 -6.83 -42.66 -26.80
CA ASP A 559 -6.07 -41.62 -27.51
C ASP A 559 -5.10 -40.84 -26.56
N VAL A 560 -4.45 -39.79 -27.09
CA VAL A 560 -3.57 -38.90 -26.29
C VAL A 560 -4.29 -38.11 -25.21
N SER A 561 -5.59 -37.86 -25.41
CA SER A 561 -6.46 -37.04 -24.57
C SER A 561 -7.16 -37.86 -23.48
N GLY A 562 -6.98 -39.19 -23.50
CA GLY A 562 -7.57 -40.15 -22.56
C GLY A 562 -8.94 -40.67 -22.97
N ASN A 563 -9.47 -40.28 -24.12
CA ASN A 563 -10.75 -40.82 -24.60
C ASN A 563 -10.57 -42.28 -24.99
N SER A 564 -11.41 -43.16 -24.45
CA SER A 564 -11.24 -44.61 -24.55
C SER A 564 -12.41 -45.26 -25.27
N ALA A 565 -12.12 -46.18 -26.19
CA ALA A 565 -13.10 -47.06 -26.79
C ALA A 565 -12.84 -48.52 -26.41
N THR A 566 -13.92 -49.28 -26.32
CA THR A 566 -13.93 -50.71 -26.02
C THR A 566 -14.72 -51.44 -27.10
N SER A 567 -14.17 -52.51 -27.66
CA SER A 567 -14.91 -53.35 -28.61
C SER A 567 -16.04 -54.12 -27.92
N THR A 568 -16.95 -54.66 -28.71
CA THR A 568 -17.78 -55.77 -28.22
C THR A 568 -16.90 -56.99 -27.90
N GLU A 569 -17.40 -57.86 -27.02
CA GLU A 569 -16.75 -59.15 -26.75
C GLU A 569 -16.77 -60.03 -27.99
N ASP A 570 -15.64 -60.68 -28.25
CA ASP A 570 -15.47 -61.68 -29.31
C ASP A 570 -14.75 -62.91 -28.74
N THR A 571 -14.69 -63.99 -29.52
CA THR A 571 -14.13 -65.27 -29.09
C THR A 571 -13.17 -65.85 -30.12
N PHE A 572 -12.21 -66.63 -29.65
CA PHE A 572 -11.39 -67.51 -30.49
C PHE A 572 -11.14 -68.83 -29.78
N VAL A 573 -10.77 -69.86 -30.56
CA VAL A 573 -10.41 -71.18 -30.04
C VAL A 573 -8.98 -71.49 -30.48
N THR A 574 -8.10 -71.83 -29.55
CA THR A 574 -6.74 -72.29 -29.88
C THR A 574 -6.78 -73.65 -30.58
N GLU A 575 -5.78 -73.95 -31.40
CA GLU A 575 -5.68 -75.22 -32.12
C GLU A 575 -5.49 -76.43 -31.18
#